data_AF-A0A936ZPN6-F1
#
_entry.id   AF-A0A936ZPN6-F1
#
_cell.length_a   1.000
_cell.length_b   1.000
_cell.length_c   1.000
_cell.angle_alpha   90.00
_cell.angle_beta   90.00
_cell.angle_gamma   90.00
#
_symmetry.space_group_name_H-M   'P 1'
#
loop_
_entity.id
_entity.type
_entity.pdbx_description
1 polymer ?
#
loop_
_entity_poly.entity_id
_entity_poly.type
_entity_poly.pdbx_seq_one_letter_code
_entity_poly.pdbx_strand_id
1 'polypeptide(L)'
;MSVLTVDKPFRSFFLGGFECSTHRRQDGRRLDLLAATKHNRLLVEDYQALARHGISTVRDGLRWHLIETAPGQYNWSSLLPMLHAAQGCGTQVIWDLCHYGWPDDLDIWSAAFVDRFASFAAAAAAIIRQGTEGDTLYCPVNEMAFWAWAGGDVGQFNPGAFGRGPDLNRQLVRAAIAATRAIRAVDPHAKFVCAEPLINVVPNSDDPEHVRAAEAKRQSQF
;
A
#
# COMPACT_ATOMS: atom_id res chain seq x y z
N MET A 1 6.87 3.67 -40.94
CA MET A 1 7.40 4.03 -39.61
C MET A 1 6.44 3.48 -38.58
N SER A 2 6.81 2.38 -37.93
CA SER A 2 6.09 1.87 -36.75
C SER A 2 6.32 2.88 -35.64
N VAL A 3 5.27 3.61 -35.25
CA VAL A 3 5.31 4.41 -34.02
C VAL A 3 5.46 3.39 -32.91
N LEU A 4 6.64 3.36 -32.27
CA LEU A 4 6.84 2.65 -31.02
C LEU A 4 5.77 3.19 -30.06
N THR A 5 4.69 2.45 -29.88
CA THR A 5 3.76 2.65 -28.78
C THR A 5 4.58 2.45 -27.52
N VAL A 6 5.00 3.55 -26.90
CA VAL A 6 5.53 3.53 -25.55
C VAL A 6 4.45 2.87 -24.70
N ASP A 7 4.74 1.66 -24.21
CA ASP A 7 3.82 0.94 -23.35
C ASP A 7 3.67 1.75 -22.06
N LYS A 8 2.53 2.45 -21.93
CA LYS A 8 2.29 3.34 -20.79
C LYS A 8 1.84 2.45 -19.63
N PRO A 9 2.59 2.41 -18.51
CA PRO A 9 2.23 1.57 -17.37
C PRO A 9 0.90 1.99 -16.73
N PHE A 10 0.51 3.26 -16.92
CA PHE A 10 -0.68 3.86 -16.35
C PHE A 10 -1.61 4.44 -17.43
N ARG A 11 -2.91 4.35 -17.20
CA ARG A 11 -3.97 4.86 -18.11
C ARG A 11 -4.09 6.39 -18.09
N SER A 12 -3.67 7.06 -17.02
CA SER A 12 -3.63 8.54 -16.93
C SER A 12 -2.28 9.07 -16.47
N PHE A 13 -1.97 10.31 -16.83
CA PHE A 13 -0.75 11.00 -16.39
C PHE A 13 -0.79 11.33 -14.90
N PHE A 14 -1.91 11.91 -14.44
CA PHE A 14 -2.16 12.08 -13.01
C PHE A 14 -2.77 10.81 -12.43
N LEU A 15 -2.32 10.46 -11.23
CA LEU A 15 -2.87 9.37 -10.44
C LEU A 15 -3.76 9.96 -9.34
N GLY A 16 -4.93 9.36 -9.15
CA GLY A 16 -5.77 9.64 -8.00
C GLY A 16 -5.49 8.66 -6.87
N GLY A 17 -6.13 8.84 -5.72
CA GLY A 17 -6.08 7.86 -4.66
C GLY A 17 -7.13 8.10 -3.60
N PHE A 18 -7.57 7.02 -2.97
CA PHE A 18 -8.42 7.05 -1.80
C PHE A 18 -7.62 6.53 -0.62
N GLU A 19 -7.54 7.34 0.43
CA GLU A 19 -6.77 7.02 1.62
C GLU A 19 -7.35 5.75 2.28
N CYS A 20 -6.56 4.69 2.31
CA CYS A 20 -6.99 3.35 2.66
C CYS A 20 -6.25 2.76 3.87
N SER A 21 -5.56 3.57 4.66
CA SER A 21 -4.87 3.09 5.85
C SER A 21 -5.84 2.49 6.86
N THR A 22 -5.36 1.44 7.51
CA THR A 22 -6.11 0.71 8.54
C THR A 22 -5.37 0.62 9.88
N HIS A 23 -4.55 1.64 10.16
CA HIS A 23 -3.66 1.69 11.33
C HIS A 23 -4.43 1.71 12.66
N ARG A 24 -3.75 1.28 13.72
CA ARG A 24 -4.19 1.42 15.11
C ARG A 24 -3.41 2.54 15.77
N ARG A 25 -4.13 3.46 16.39
CA ARG A 25 -3.54 4.53 17.22
C ARG A 25 -3.03 3.94 18.53
N GLN A 26 -2.26 4.75 19.28
CA GLN A 26 -1.77 4.39 20.61
C GLN A 26 -2.87 4.04 21.62
N ASP A 27 -4.07 4.61 21.47
CA ASP A 27 -5.22 4.29 22.34
C ASP A 27 -5.92 2.97 21.95
N GLY A 28 -5.32 2.19 21.06
CA GLY A 28 -5.82 0.91 20.59
C GLY A 28 -6.92 1.03 19.54
N ARG A 29 -7.45 2.23 19.25
CA ARG A 29 -8.51 2.39 18.24
C ARG A 29 -7.95 2.15 16.84
N ARG A 30 -8.55 1.21 16.11
CA ARG A 30 -8.32 1.03 14.68
C ARG A 30 -9.08 2.10 13.90
N LEU A 31 -8.38 2.77 12.98
CA LEU A 31 -9.01 3.58 11.94
C LEU A 31 -9.14 2.72 10.68
N ASP A 32 -10.24 2.85 9.97
CA ASP A 32 -10.45 2.33 8.60
C ASP A 32 -10.85 3.54 7.76
N LEU A 33 -9.91 4.09 6.99
CA LEU A 33 -10.13 5.36 6.31
C LEU A 33 -11.06 5.24 5.09
N LEU A 34 -11.19 4.06 4.49
CA LEU A 34 -12.21 3.82 3.47
C LEU A 34 -13.62 3.87 4.07
N ALA A 35 -13.78 3.33 5.28
CA ALA A 35 -15.04 3.43 6.01
C ALA A 35 -15.30 4.84 6.55
N ALA A 36 -14.27 5.51 7.08
CA ALA A 36 -14.39 6.85 7.68
C ALA A 36 -14.79 7.92 6.65
N THR A 37 -14.26 7.82 5.43
CA THR A 37 -14.60 8.71 4.30
C THR A 37 -15.87 8.28 3.56
N LYS A 38 -16.42 7.10 3.88
CA LYS A 38 -17.52 6.44 3.18
C LYS A 38 -17.18 6.01 1.75
N HIS A 39 -15.91 6.01 1.35
CA HIS A 39 -15.48 5.53 0.04
C HIS A 39 -16.00 4.11 -0.24
N ASN A 40 -16.01 3.25 0.79
CA ASN A 40 -16.56 1.89 0.70
C ASN A 40 -18.06 1.80 0.35
N ARG A 41 -18.79 2.93 0.35
CA ARG A 41 -20.21 3.03 -0.02
C ARG A 41 -20.43 3.90 -1.26
N LEU A 42 -19.44 4.69 -1.66
CA LEU A 42 -19.50 5.68 -2.74
C LEU A 42 -18.54 5.31 -3.89
N LEU A 43 -18.17 4.03 -4.00
CA LEU A 43 -17.13 3.54 -4.92
C LEU A 43 -17.32 4.02 -6.36
N VAL A 44 -18.54 3.88 -6.89
CA VAL A 44 -18.85 4.25 -8.28
C VAL A 44 -18.80 5.76 -8.44
N GLU A 45 -19.41 6.50 -7.52
CA GLU A 45 -19.43 7.96 -7.54
C GLU A 45 -18.03 8.56 -7.47
N ASP A 46 -17.19 8.00 -6.60
CA ASP A 46 -15.82 8.44 -6.35
C ASP A 46 -14.89 8.13 -7.55
N TYR A 47 -14.97 6.92 -8.12
CA TYR A 47 -14.22 6.59 -9.34
C TYR A 47 -14.68 7.43 -10.54
N GLN A 48 -15.99 7.62 -10.71
CA GLN A 48 -16.52 8.48 -11.77
C GLN A 48 -16.13 9.95 -11.57
N ALA A 49 -16.01 10.42 -10.33
CA ALA A 49 -15.56 11.78 -10.05
C ALA A 49 -14.14 12.02 -10.57
N LEU A 50 -13.21 11.09 -10.33
CA LEU A 50 -11.86 11.16 -10.87
C LEU A 50 -11.84 11.04 -12.40
N ALA A 51 -12.65 10.14 -12.96
CA ALA A 51 -12.75 9.96 -14.41
C ALA A 51 -13.20 11.24 -15.14
N ARG A 52 -14.12 12.04 -14.56
CA ARG A 52 -14.53 13.35 -15.11
C ARG A 52 -13.38 14.36 -15.21
N HIS A 53 -12.31 14.17 -14.45
CA HIS A 53 -11.09 14.98 -14.49
C HIS A 53 -9.95 14.33 -15.30
N GLY A 54 -10.23 13.27 -16.06
CA GLY A 54 -9.22 12.56 -16.85
C GLY A 54 -8.25 11.71 -16.04
N ILE A 55 -8.61 11.42 -14.77
CA ILE A 55 -7.84 10.54 -13.89
C ILE A 55 -8.47 9.14 -13.96
N SER A 56 -7.77 8.21 -14.61
CA SER A 56 -8.23 6.83 -14.85
C SER A 56 -7.34 5.78 -14.18
N THR A 57 -6.25 6.19 -13.54
CA THR A 57 -5.43 5.34 -12.69
C THR A 57 -5.46 5.86 -11.27
N VAL A 58 -5.74 4.99 -10.30
CA VAL A 58 -5.88 5.35 -8.89
C VAL A 58 -5.13 4.38 -7.98
N ARG A 59 -4.76 4.83 -6.77
CA ARG A 59 -4.39 3.95 -5.66
C ARG A 59 -5.61 3.71 -4.76
N ASP A 60 -5.82 2.46 -4.39
CA ASP A 60 -6.88 2.04 -3.47
C ASP A 60 -6.46 0.74 -2.78
N GLY A 61 -7.05 0.40 -1.64
CA GLY A 61 -6.45 -0.59 -0.75
C GLY A 61 -7.36 -1.63 -0.15
N LEU A 62 -6.73 -2.76 0.19
CA LEU A 62 -7.36 -3.87 0.87
C LEU A 62 -7.35 -3.65 2.37
N ARG A 63 -8.44 -4.06 3.01
CA ARG A 63 -8.57 -4.05 4.46
C ARG A 63 -8.22 -5.44 4.98
N TRP A 64 -6.92 -5.78 4.97
CA TRP A 64 -6.43 -7.12 5.31
C TRP A 64 -7.02 -7.63 6.64
N HIS A 65 -7.09 -6.78 7.66
CA HIS A 65 -7.69 -7.10 8.97
C HIS A 65 -9.19 -7.49 8.93
N LEU A 66 -9.95 -7.08 7.91
CA LEU A 66 -11.34 -7.52 7.68
C LEU A 66 -11.43 -8.74 6.76
N ILE A 67 -10.46 -8.88 5.85
CA ILE A 67 -10.46 -9.98 4.88
C ILE A 67 -10.02 -11.27 5.56
N GLU A 68 -8.96 -11.23 6.37
CA GLU A 68 -8.44 -12.40 7.07
C GLU A 68 -8.66 -12.25 8.58
N THR A 69 -9.87 -12.55 9.03
CA THR A 69 -10.21 -12.52 10.48
C THR A 69 -9.77 -13.80 11.22
N ALA A 70 -9.44 -14.85 10.47
CA ALA A 70 -8.88 -16.10 10.99
C ALA A 70 -7.79 -16.60 10.03
N PRO A 71 -6.72 -17.24 10.53
CA PRO A 71 -5.59 -17.67 9.70
C PRO A 71 -6.01 -18.48 8.48
N GLY A 72 -5.65 -17.98 7.28
CA GLY A 72 -5.91 -18.62 6.00
C GLY A 72 -7.37 -18.64 5.55
N GLN A 73 -8.28 -17.97 6.27
CA GLN A 73 -9.69 -17.85 5.91
C GLN A 73 -9.97 -16.44 5.41
N TYR A 74 -10.37 -16.32 4.14
CA TYR A 74 -10.54 -15.03 3.49
C TYR A 74 -12.01 -14.70 3.18
N ASN A 75 -12.45 -13.55 3.66
CA ASN A 75 -13.73 -12.94 3.33
C ASN A 75 -13.51 -11.72 2.41
N TRP A 76 -13.78 -11.91 1.12
CA TRP A 76 -13.55 -10.89 0.08
C TRP A 76 -14.67 -9.85 -0.04
N SER A 77 -15.68 -9.86 0.85
CA SER A 77 -16.80 -8.91 0.82
C SER A 77 -16.39 -7.43 0.88
N SER A 78 -15.20 -7.15 1.42
CA SER A 78 -14.64 -5.80 1.49
C SER A 78 -13.90 -5.36 0.23
N LEU A 79 -13.52 -6.29 -0.66
CA LEU A 79 -12.75 -6.08 -1.89
C LEU A 79 -13.61 -6.21 -3.16
N LEU A 80 -14.47 -7.25 -3.25
CA LEU A 80 -15.23 -7.53 -4.47
C LEU A 80 -16.07 -6.35 -4.97
N PRO A 81 -16.77 -5.56 -4.11
CA PRO A 81 -17.48 -4.37 -4.58
C PRO A 81 -16.55 -3.31 -5.21
N MET A 82 -15.34 -3.15 -4.66
CA MET A 82 -14.34 -2.20 -5.18
C MET A 82 -13.84 -2.65 -6.56
N LEU A 83 -13.51 -3.94 -6.69
CA LEU A 83 -13.08 -4.54 -7.95
C LEU A 83 -14.13 -4.38 -9.05
N HIS A 84 -15.40 -4.68 -8.75
CA HIS A 84 -16.50 -4.51 -9.69
C HIS A 84 -16.73 -3.04 -10.06
N ALA A 85 -16.69 -2.12 -9.09
CA ALA A 85 -16.85 -0.69 -9.35
C ALA A 85 -15.71 -0.15 -10.22
N ALA A 86 -14.46 -0.56 -9.96
CA ALA A 86 -13.30 -0.16 -10.75
C ALA A 86 -13.44 -0.65 -12.20
N GLN A 87 -13.81 -1.93 -12.40
CA GLN A 87 -14.06 -2.49 -13.72
C GLN A 87 -15.19 -1.74 -14.45
N GLY A 88 -16.33 -1.52 -13.79
CA GLY A 88 -17.47 -0.81 -14.38
C GLY A 88 -17.20 0.65 -14.74
N CYS A 89 -16.26 1.31 -14.04
CA CYS A 89 -15.84 2.68 -14.33
C CYS A 89 -14.63 2.76 -15.28
N GLY A 90 -14.04 1.62 -15.66
CA GLY A 90 -12.79 1.60 -16.45
C GLY A 90 -11.55 2.09 -15.70
N THR A 91 -11.62 2.17 -14.37
CA THR A 91 -10.54 2.64 -13.50
C THR A 91 -9.47 1.56 -13.34
N GLN A 92 -8.22 1.90 -13.65
CA GLN A 92 -7.07 1.07 -13.34
C GLN A 92 -6.65 1.32 -11.89
N VAL A 93 -6.66 0.28 -11.06
CA VAL A 93 -6.32 0.39 -9.64
C VAL A 93 -4.94 -0.19 -9.38
N ILE A 94 -4.11 0.55 -8.65
CA ILE A 94 -2.92 0.07 -7.98
C ILE A 94 -3.35 -0.34 -6.57
N TRP A 95 -3.39 -1.65 -6.32
CA TRP A 95 -3.92 -2.21 -5.07
C TRP A 95 -2.89 -2.18 -3.95
N ASP A 96 -3.15 -1.37 -2.92
CA ASP A 96 -2.41 -1.37 -1.67
C ASP A 96 -2.83 -2.60 -0.84
N LEU A 97 -1.92 -3.58 -0.69
CA LEU A 97 -2.22 -4.82 0.03
C LEU A 97 -2.09 -4.67 1.54
N CYS A 98 -1.13 -3.86 2.00
CA CYS A 98 -0.89 -3.56 3.40
C CYS A 98 -0.60 -2.07 3.58
N HIS A 99 -1.61 -1.34 4.05
CA HIS A 99 -1.53 0.09 4.34
C HIS A 99 -1.66 0.31 5.86
N TYR A 100 -0.54 0.12 6.57
CA TYR A 100 -0.35 0.29 8.02
C TYR A 100 -1.23 -0.58 8.94
N GLY A 101 -2.01 -1.52 8.40
CA GLY A 101 -2.90 -2.37 9.18
C GLY A 101 -2.88 -3.82 8.74
N TRP A 102 -2.99 -4.71 9.72
CA TRP A 102 -2.92 -6.15 9.58
C TRP A 102 -3.86 -6.83 10.59
N PRO A 103 -4.11 -8.16 10.48
CA PRO A 103 -4.97 -8.92 11.40
C PRO A 103 -4.55 -8.82 12.87
N ASP A 104 -5.53 -8.83 13.77
CA ASP A 104 -5.31 -8.61 15.21
C ASP A 104 -4.57 -9.77 15.90
N ASP A 105 -4.66 -10.98 15.36
CA ASP A 105 -3.99 -12.18 15.89
C ASP A 105 -2.49 -12.22 15.56
N LEU A 106 -2.02 -11.32 14.69
CA LEU A 106 -0.72 -11.44 14.06
C LEU A 106 0.30 -10.47 14.66
N ASP A 107 1.38 -11.02 15.20
CA ASP A 107 2.54 -10.24 15.65
C ASP A 107 3.42 -9.85 14.46
N ILE A 108 3.51 -8.55 14.20
CA ILE A 108 4.31 -7.99 13.10
C ILE A 108 5.79 -8.37 13.18
N TRP A 109 6.32 -8.59 14.38
CA TRP A 109 7.74 -8.91 14.58
C TRP A 109 8.08 -10.38 14.30
N SER A 110 7.06 -11.23 14.18
CA SER A 110 7.23 -12.67 14.00
C SER A 110 7.50 -13.06 12.55
N ALA A 111 8.13 -14.22 12.31
CA ALA A 111 8.25 -14.77 10.96
C ALA A 111 6.88 -15.06 10.33
N ALA A 112 5.89 -15.41 11.15
CA ALA A 112 4.52 -15.68 10.71
C ALA A 112 3.88 -14.46 10.03
N PHE A 113 4.26 -13.22 10.39
CA PHE A 113 3.78 -12.03 9.70
C PHE A 113 4.13 -12.06 8.20
N VAL A 114 5.38 -12.41 7.88
CA VAL A 114 5.86 -12.49 6.49
C VAL A 114 5.15 -13.60 5.74
N ASP A 115 5.03 -14.78 6.35
CA ASP A 115 4.44 -15.96 5.71
C ASP A 115 2.92 -15.79 5.48
N ARG A 116 2.21 -15.25 6.48
CA ARG A 116 0.78 -14.94 6.39
C ARG A 116 0.52 -13.84 5.37
N PHE A 117 1.34 -12.78 5.37
CA PHE A 117 1.20 -11.71 4.39
C PHE A 117 1.42 -12.21 2.96
N ALA A 118 2.42 -13.06 2.73
CA ALA A 118 2.66 -13.66 1.42
C ALA A 118 1.48 -14.53 0.95
N SER A 119 0.91 -15.33 1.86
CA SER A 119 -0.26 -16.17 1.57
C SER A 119 -1.49 -15.33 1.23
N PHE A 120 -1.75 -14.29 2.02
CA PHE A 120 -2.81 -13.32 1.78
C PHE A 120 -2.64 -12.61 0.44
N ALA A 121 -1.42 -12.14 0.15
CA ALA A 121 -1.10 -11.43 -1.08
C ALA A 121 -1.32 -12.29 -2.35
N ALA A 122 -0.93 -13.57 -2.32
CA ALA A 122 -1.22 -14.50 -3.41
C ALA A 122 -2.73 -14.73 -3.59
N ALA A 123 -3.46 -14.92 -2.49
CA ALA A 123 -4.91 -15.12 -2.55
C ALA A 123 -5.64 -13.87 -3.08
N ALA A 124 -5.23 -12.68 -2.64
CA ALA A 124 -5.75 -11.40 -3.12
C ALA A 124 -5.45 -11.22 -4.62
N ALA A 125 -4.22 -11.49 -5.06
CA ALA A 125 -3.83 -11.39 -6.45
C ALA A 125 -4.61 -12.34 -7.35
N ALA A 126 -4.89 -13.57 -6.90
CA ALA A 126 -5.72 -14.51 -7.65
C ALA A 126 -7.14 -13.97 -7.91
N ILE A 127 -7.76 -13.34 -6.89
CA ILE A 127 -9.08 -12.70 -7.03
C ILE A 127 -9.02 -11.46 -7.94
N ILE A 128 -8.03 -10.58 -7.71
CA ILE A 128 -7.87 -9.34 -8.48
C ILE A 128 -7.61 -9.65 -9.96
N ARG A 129 -6.76 -10.63 -10.26
CA ARG A 129 -6.46 -11.09 -11.62
C ARG A 129 -7.70 -11.57 -12.38
N GLN A 130 -8.63 -12.25 -11.70
CA GLN A 130 -9.88 -12.71 -12.31
C GLN A 130 -10.81 -11.55 -12.69
N GLY A 131 -10.83 -10.48 -11.90
CA GLY A 131 -11.68 -9.31 -12.15
C GLY A 131 -10.99 -8.14 -12.87
N THR A 132 -9.74 -8.30 -13.32
CA THR A 132 -8.97 -7.23 -13.97
C THR A 132 -8.63 -7.60 -15.41
N GLU A 133 -8.96 -6.72 -16.35
CA GLU A 133 -8.49 -6.80 -17.73
C GLU A 133 -7.13 -6.11 -17.88
N GLY A 134 -6.20 -6.75 -18.59
CA GLY A 134 -4.83 -6.23 -18.76
C GLY A 134 -3.94 -6.50 -17.54
N ASP A 135 -2.96 -5.63 -17.31
CA ASP A 135 -2.01 -5.80 -16.19
C ASP A 135 -2.63 -5.46 -14.84
N THR A 136 -2.32 -6.27 -13.85
CA THR A 136 -2.61 -5.98 -12.44
C THR A 136 -1.46 -5.18 -11.83
N LEU A 137 -1.80 -4.23 -10.96
CA LEU A 137 -0.85 -3.34 -10.30
C LEU A 137 -1.02 -3.47 -8.79
N TYR A 138 0.10 -3.65 -8.08
CA TYR A 138 0.10 -3.83 -6.63
C TYR A 138 1.11 -2.92 -5.96
N CYS A 139 0.75 -2.40 -4.79
CA CYS A 139 1.69 -1.91 -3.79
C CYS A 139 1.65 -2.89 -2.60
N PRO A 140 2.65 -3.77 -2.44
CA PRO A 140 2.62 -4.76 -1.36
C PRO A 140 2.54 -4.10 0.02
N VAL A 141 3.46 -3.17 0.31
CA VAL A 141 3.50 -2.46 1.59
C VAL A 141 3.65 -0.98 1.33
N ASN A 142 2.74 -0.19 1.88
CA ASN A 142 2.79 1.27 1.76
C ASN A 142 3.85 1.86 2.69
N GLU A 143 4.74 2.68 2.13
CA GLU A 143 5.69 3.55 2.84
C GLU A 143 6.42 2.85 3.99
N MET A 144 7.23 1.84 3.65
CA MET A 144 7.93 1.02 4.64
C MET A 144 8.89 1.86 5.48
N ALA A 145 9.56 2.85 4.89
CA ALA A 145 10.47 3.72 5.62
C ALA A 145 9.73 4.66 6.58
N PHE A 146 8.59 5.23 6.14
CA PHE A 146 7.74 6.04 7.01
C PHE A 146 7.15 5.21 8.14
N TRP A 147 6.60 4.03 7.84
CA TRP A 147 6.01 3.16 8.84
C TRP A 147 7.06 2.66 9.85
N ALA A 148 8.26 2.32 9.38
CA ALA A 148 9.39 1.99 10.24
C ALA A 148 9.70 3.13 11.23
N TRP A 149 9.79 4.37 10.76
CA TRP A 149 10.00 5.52 11.64
C TRP A 149 8.80 5.77 12.56
N ALA A 150 7.62 5.97 12.00
CA ALA A 150 6.42 6.37 12.72
C ALA A 150 5.99 5.32 13.75
N GLY A 151 5.95 4.04 13.36
CA GLY A 151 5.49 2.95 14.23
C GLY A 151 6.60 2.22 14.98
N GLY A 152 7.85 2.30 14.51
CA GLY A 152 9.00 1.60 15.09
C GLY A 152 9.92 2.48 15.93
N ASP A 153 10.12 3.75 15.57
CA ASP A 153 11.04 4.66 16.27
C ASP A 153 10.34 5.61 17.24
N VAL A 154 9.23 6.22 16.83
CA VAL A 154 8.53 7.26 17.61
C VAL A 154 7.17 6.82 18.15
N GLY A 155 6.76 5.58 17.85
CA GLY A 155 5.54 4.96 18.37
C GLY A 155 4.23 5.67 18.02
N GLN A 156 4.18 6.52 16.98
CA GLN A 156 3.02 7.33 16.59
C GLN A 156 1.76 6.49 16.32
N PHE A 157 1.91 5.32 15.70
CA PHE A 157 0.87 4.32 15.51
C PHE A 157 1.46 2.91 15.56
N ASN A 158 0.61 1.88 15.46
CA ASN A 158 1.03 0.48 15.52
C ASN A 158 2.24 0.16 14.61
N PRO A 159 3.25 -0.57 15.11
CA PRO A 159 3.24 -1.32 16.37
C PRO A 159 3.50 -0.52 17.65
N GLY A 160 3.69 0.80 17.59
CA GLY A 160 3.85 1.64 18.78
C GLY A 160 5.17 1.40 19.52
N ALA A 161 6.20 0.95 18.81
CA ALA A 161 7.52 0.71 19.38
C ALA A 161 8.38 1.97 19.37
N PHE A 162 9.46 1.94 20.16
CA PHE A 162 10.43 3.03 20.27
C PHE A 162 11.84 2.49 19.98
N GLY A 163 12.58 3.20 19.12
CA GLY A 163 13.95 2.86 18.72
C GLY A 163 14.12 1.54 17.93
N ARG A 164 13.04 1.03 17.33
CA ARG A 164 13.01 -0.24 16.56
C ARG A 164 12.71 -0.04 15.08
N GLY A 165 12.86 1.17 14.55
CA GLY A 165 12.65 1.48 13.13
C GLY A 165 13.47 0.58 12.20
N PRO A 166 14.78 0.37 12.43
CA PRO A 166 15.58 -0.53 11.57
C PRO A 166 15.07 -1.98 11.55
N ASP A 167 14.59 -2.49 12.69
CA ASP A 167 14.01 -3.84 12.77
C ASP A 167 12.70 -3.92 11.98
N LEU A 168 11.83 -2.92 12.17
CA LEU A 168 10.53 -2.86 11.50
C LEU A 168 10.74 -2.73 9.99
N ASN A 169 11.67 -1.88 9.55
CA ASN A 169 11.99 -1.72 8.13
C ASN A 169 12.44 -3.05 7.50
N ARG A 170 13.39 -3.76 8.13
CA ARG A 170 13.82 -5.09 7.64
C ARG A 170 12.66 -6.06 7.54
N GLN A 171 11.78 -6.06 8.53
CA GLN A 171 10.64 -6.94 8.59
C GLN A 171 9.61 -6.65 7.48
N LEU A 172 9.31 -5.36 7.24
CA LEU A 172 8.42 -4.92 6.16
C LEU A 172 9.02 -5.21 4.78
N VAL A 173 10.33 -5.01 4.58
CA VAL A 173 11.03 -5.35 3.34
C VAL A 173 10.96 -6.86 3.07
N ARG A 174 11.16 -7.70 4.09
CA ARG A 174 11.00 -9.16 3.97
C ARG A 174 9.57 -9.52 3.56
N ALA A 175 8.57 -8.91 4.19
CA ALA A 175 7.16 -9.11 3.86
C ALA A 175 6.85 -8.69 2.41
N ALA A 176 7.32 -7.52 1.97
CA ALA A 176 7.12 -7.04 0.60
C ALA A 176 7.76 -7.95 -0.46
N ILE A 177 8.98 -8.45 -0.21
CA ILE A 177 9.67 -9.40 -1.10
C ILE A 177 8.90 -10.73 -1.18
N ALA A 178 8.48 -11.27 -0.02
CA ALA A 178 7.75 -12.53 0.04
C ALA A 178 6.39 -12.42 -0.69
N ALA A 179 5.64 -11.34 -0.43
CA ALA A 179 4.38 -11.05 -1.13
C ALA A 179 4.59 -10.90 -2.64
N THR A 180 5.61 -10.16 -3.08
CA THR A 180 5.93 -9.99 -4.51
C THR A 180 6.18 -11.34 -5.20
N ARG A 181 6.93 -12.23 -4.57
CA ARG A 181 7.19 -13.58 -5.10
C ARG A 181 5.92 -14.42 -5.15
N ALA A 182 5.11 -14.37 -4.10
CA ALA A 182 3.86 -15.11 -4.00
C ALA A 182 2.82 -14.64 -5.04
N ILE A 183 2.71 -13.32 -5.26
CA ILE A 183 1.88 -12.72 -6.30
C ILE A 183 2.35 -13.18 -7.68
N ARG A 184 3.65 -13.09 -7.98
CA ARG A 184 4.18 -13.52 -9.29
C ARG A 184 3.97 -15.00 -9.59
N ALA A 185 3.86 -15.84 -8.57
CA ALA A 185 3.58 -17.26 -8.75
C ALA A 185 2.15 -17.51 -9.27
N VAL A 186 1.19 -16.64 -8.95
CA VAL A 186 -0.21 -16.75 -9.41
C VAL A 186 -0.53 -15.82 -10.58
N ASP A 187 0.19 -14.71 -10.70
CA ASP A 187 0.06 -13.72 -11.76
C ASP A 187 1.44 -13.28 -12.26
N PRO A 188 2.03 -14.00 -13.24
CA PRO A 188 3.38 -13.72 -13.74
C PRO A 188 3.54 -12.33 -14.39
N HIS A 189 2.44 -11.70 -14.79
CA HIS A 189 2.42 -10.37 -15.43
C HIS A 189 2.16 -9.23 -14.44
N ALA A 190 1.99 -9.53 -13.16
CA ALA A 190 1.79 -8.52 -12.11
C ALA A 190 2.91 -7.46 -12.12
N LYS A 191 2.49 -6.20 -12.09
CA LYS A 191 3.36 -5.02 -11.97
C LYS A 191 3.31 -4.48 -10.55
N PHE A 192 4.43 -3.95 -10.09
CA PHE A 192 4.61 -3.53 -8.69
C PHE A 192 4.99 -2.06 -8.60
N VAL A 193 4.39 -1.36 -7.65
CA VAL A 193 4.71 0.02 -7.28
C VAL A 193 5.14 0.02 -5.82
N CYS A 194 6.29 0.62 -5.53
CA CYS A 194 6.71 0.89 -4.16
C CYS A 194 6.41 2.36 -3.85
N ALA A 195 5.60 2.61 -2.82
CA ALA A 195 5.30 3.95 -2.37
C ALA A 195 6.23 4.29 -1.19
N GLU A 196 6.97 5.38 -1.29
CA GLU A 196 7.78 5.94 -0.21
C GLU A 196 7.69 7.48 -0.28
N PRO A 197 7.64 8.17 0.87
CA PRO A 197 7.71 9.62 0.86
C PRO A 197 9.13 10.07 0.54
N LEU A 198 9.23 11.06 -0.35
CA LEU A 198 10.44 11.82 -0.56
C LEU A 198 10.24 13.21 0.03
N ILE A 199 11.08 13.55 1.01
CA ILE A 199 11.09 14.89 1.61
C ILE A 199 12.31 15.67 1.13
N ASN A 200 12.07 16.95 0.81
CA ASN A 200 13.15 17.90 0.61
C ASN A 200 13.66 18.35 1.99
N VAL A 201 14.91 18.02 2.30
CA VAL A 201 15.53 18.37 3.58
C VAL A 201 16.44 19.58 3.35
N VAL A 202 16.14 20.68 4.04
CA VAL A 202 16.91 21.92 3.99
C VAL A 202 17.54 22.19 5.35
N PRO A 203 18.75 22.77 5.41
CA PRO A 203 19.39 23.11 6.68
C PRO A 203 18.67 24.29 7.36
N ASN A 204 18.68 24.29 8.69
CA ASN A 204 18.08 25.37 9.48
C ASN A 204 18.89 26.68 9.44
N SER A 205 20.14 26.63 8.96
CA SER A 205 21.04 27.78 8.80
C SER A 205 22.21 27.43 7.88
N ASP A 206 23.02 28.42 7.53
CA ASP A 206 24.24 28.25 6.72
C ASP A 206 25.43 27.63 7.48
N ASP A 207 25.27 27.30 8.77
CA ASP A 207 26.25 26.52 9.53
C ASP A 207 26.64 25.23 8.76
N PRO A 208 27.94 25.00 8.49
CA PRO A 208 28.41 23.80 7.79
C PRO A 208 27.94 22.47 8.40
N GLU A 209 27.72 22.40 9.72
CA GLU A 209 27.19 21.20 10.37
C GLU A 209 25.73 20.95 10.01
N HIS A 210 24.89 21.99 10.03
CA HIS A 210 23.49 21.90 9.62
C HIS A 210 23.35 21.51 8.14
N VAL A 211 24.20 22.09 7.28
CA VAL A 211 24.26 21.74 5.86
C VAL A 211 24.61 20.25 5.67
N ARG A 212 25.63 19.75 6.36
CA ARG A 212 26.02 18.33 6.29
C ARG A 212 24.93 17.40 6.82
N ALA A 213 24.28 17.77 7.93
CA ALA A 213 23.21 16.96 8.52
C ALA A 213 21.98 16.87 7.60
N ALA A 214 21.58 17.99 7.00
CA ALA A 214 20.49 18.03 6.02
C ALA A 214 20.81 17.16 4.79
N GLU A 215 22.03 17.25 4.25
CA GLU A 215 22.47 16.44 3.11
C GLU A 215 22.53 14.94 3.47
N ALA A 216 23.05 14.58 4.64
CA ALA A 216 23.06 13.18 5.10
C ALA A 216 21.65 12.61 5.21
N LYS A 217 20.70 13.39 5.76
CA LYS A 217 19.29 12.98 5.84
C LYS A 217 18.65 12.87 4.46
N ARG A 218 18.95 13.81 3.54
CA ARG A 218 18.47 13.76 2.16
C ARG A 218 18.91 12.48 1.46
N GLN A 219 20.19 12.12 1.60
CA GLN A 219 20.79 10.92 1.00
C GLN A 219 20.28 9.63 1.62
N SER A 220 19.92 9.61 2.91
CA SER A 220 19.39 8.41 3.57
C SER A 220 18.03 7.92 3.05
N GLN A 221 17.41 8.66 2.12
CA GLN A 221 16.12 8.31 1.50
C GLN A 221 16.28 7.44 0.24
N PHE A 222 17.50 7.19 -0.24
CA PHE A 222 17.82 6.43 -1.45
C PHE A 222 18.71 5.22 -1.14
#